data_AF-A0AA41BDV8-F1
#
_entry.id   AF-A0AA41BDV8-F1
#
_cell.length_a   1.000
_cell.length_b   1.000
_cell.length_c   1.000
_cell.angle_alpha   90.00
_cell.angle_beta   90.00
_cell.angle_gamma   90.00
#
_symmetry.space_group_name_H-M   'P 1'
#
loop_
_entity.id
_entity.type
_entity.pdbx_description
1 polymer ?
#
loop_
_entity_poly.entity_id
_entity_poly.type
_entity_poly.pdbx_seq_one_letter_code
_entity_poly.pdbx_strand_id
1 'polypeptide(L)'
;MASDGILQYYKRELSYLRNQGADFALRYPKVASRLALHGTESPDPHTERLIEATAFLAARVHRDLDQEFPQIAAAMLDNVCPTLVQPIPSMTVVQLALDGSQGKVTAGLPVPRHSGLAARTEAGELCRFRTAWDATLWPLRIGSAGFSEDQALRLELESDSGVELSELEIRTLRIHLQGDWMVTMPLYELLAAGVAGISLYAEGGGVVPLPLTAWREVGYAPEESVLPQPPNGLPAHGLMQEYFAFPRKFHFFDLDLPRGLPFKGRRCQIALHLDRQARGLGAIGAQHFRLGCTPVINLYAQTSEPVTIDDSHYEYRLVADKRRDETTEVHSVLSVILSDPAAERSIPVPSYAEVEHADAARGTLFWSARREHSLRDRVSGTDMFLSFVDARNEIRRPVEPVVYANLLCTNRRLAEQVPVGARMVFERVAQNVSVQCLYEPTAQRNPPSGGDALWRLVSLLTLNQQSLVESSTGHKRLQQILQLFASGSTREQDLIRGLKGVSARPVTAHVGKEAWRGFCHGMEVTVEFDADAFVGGSPLLLGAVLARFFAMYTSVNSFVGLAVRRGDEIWKQWQPMTGYQQSL
;
A
#
# COMPACT_ATOMS: atom_id res chain seq x y z
N MET A 1 -12.92 21.15 -12.30
CA MET A 1 -13.09 22.55 -11.85
C MET A 1 -11.72 23.22 -11.74
N ALA A 2 -11.19 23.75 -12.84
CA ALA A 2 -9.82 24.27 -12.93
C ALA A 2 -9.74 25.80 -13.08
N SER A 3 -10.77 26.56 -12.68
CA SER A 3 -10.87 27.99 -13.02
C SER A 3 -10.62 29.00 -11.89
N ASP A 4 -10.35 28.60 -10.65
CA ASP A 4 -10.46 29.55 -9.52
C ASP A 4 -9.16 30.26 -9.06
N GLY A 5 -8.00 29.98 -9.68
CA GLY A 5 -6.72 30.55 -9.23
C GLY A 5 -6.25 31.82 -9.95
N ILE A 6 -6.53 31.96 -11.25
CA ILE A 6 -5.86 32.98 -12.09
C ILE A 6 -6.19 34.42 -11.66
N LEU A 7 -7.38 34.65 -11.11
CA LEU A 7 -7.80 35.97 -10.64
C LEU A 7 -6.94 36.46 -9.46
N GLN A 8 -6.52 35.57 -8.58
CA GLN A 8 -5.66 35.91 -7.45
C GLN A 8 -4.25 36.28 -7.92
N TYR A 9 -3.69 35.50 -8.85
CA TYR A 9 -2.42 35.82 -9.50
C TYR A 9 -2.49 37.15 -10.25
N TYR A 10 -3.55 37.37 -11.04
CA TYR A 10 -3.78 38.62 -11.75
C TYR A 10 -3.82 39.82 -10.81
N LYS A 11 -4.60 39.75 -9.72
CA LYS A 11 -4.68 40.81 -8.71
C LYS A 11 -3.33 41.08 -8.03
N ARG A 12 -2.54 40.03 -7.77
CA ARG A 12 -1.19 40.13 -7.20
C ARG A 12 -0.25 40.84 -8.16
N GLU A 13 -0.19 40.41 -9.42
CA GLU A 13 0.67 41.00 -10.45
C GLU A 13 0.25 42.43 -10.79
N LEU A 14 -1.05 42.72 -10.86
CA LEU A 14 -1.54 44.08 -11.10
C LEU A 14 -1.14 45.01 -9.95
N SER A 15 -1.33 44.59 -8.71
CA SER A 15 -0.88 45.35 -7.52
C SER A 15 0.63 45.55 -7.54
N TYR A 16 1.40 44.52 -7.90
CA TYR A 16 2.85 44.60 -8.01
C TYR A 16 3.29 45.61 -9.08
N LEU A 17 2.75 45.54 -10.29
CA LEU A 17 3.08 46.46 -11.38
C LEU A 17 2.70 47.91 -11.04
N ARG A 18 1.56 48.12 -10.36
CA ARG A 18 1.13 49.45 -9.92
C ARG A 18 2.06 50.04 -8.86
N ASN A 19 2.47 49.24 -7.87
CA ASN A 19 3.42 49.66 -6.84
C ASN A 19 4.81 49.96 -7.44
N GLN A 20 5.31 49.07 -8.31
CA GLN A 20 6.57 49.28 -9.03
C GLN A 20 6.50 50.49 -9.96
N GLY A 21 5.36 50.72 -10.61
CA GLY A 21 5.11 51.90 -11.45
C GLY A 21 5.18 53.19 -10.65
N ALA A 22 4.60 53.22 -9.44
CA ALA A 22 4.68 54.35 -8.53
C ALA A 22 6.13 54.63 -8.09
N ASP A 23 6.87 53.60 -7.68
CA ASP A 23 8.29 53.70 -7.30
C ASP A 23 9.16 54.17 -8.48
N PHE A 24 8.88 53.67 -9.69
CA PHE A 24 9.55 54.10 -10.91
C PHE A 24 9.27 55.58 -11.22
N ALA A 25 8.02 56.02 -11.04
CA ALA A 25 7.62 57.41 -11.26
C ALA A 25 8.30 58.39 -10.29
N LEU A 26 8.49 58.00 -9.04
CA LEU A 26 9.27 58.77 -8.06
C LEU A 26 10.75 58.88 -8.45
N ARG A 27 11.35 57.79 -8.94
CA ARG A 27 12.77 57.75 -9.31
C ARG A 27 13.06 58.44 -10.64
N TYR A 28 12.14 58.39 -11.60
CA TYR A 28 12.32 58.91 -12.96
C TYR A 28 11.14 59.78 -13.43
N PRO A 29 10.91 60.96 -12.84
CA PRO A 29 9.71 61.77 -13.09
C PRO A 29 9.54 62.20 -14.56
N LYS A 30 10.65 62.49 -15.26
CA LYS A 30 10.64 62.90 -16.67
C LYS A 30 10.21 61.80 -17.63
N VAL A 31 10.44 60.53 -17.27
CA VAL A 31 10.07 59.37 -18.10
C VAL A 31 8.63 58.96 -17.78
N ALA A 32 8.30 58.92 -16.49
CA ALA A 32 6.95 58.59 -16.03
C ALA A 32 5.88 59.58 -16.51
N SER A 33 6.21 60.88 -16.59
CA SER A 33 5.28 61.89 -17.13
C SER A 33 4.94 61.66 -18.60
N ARG A 34 5.86 61.10 -19.41
CA ARG A 34 5.59 60.75 -20.81
C ARG A 34 4.69 59.53 -20.96
N LEU A 35 4.69 58.66 -19.96
CA LEU A 35 3.86 57.45 -19.87
C LEU A 35 2.58 57.68 -19.04
N ALA A 36 2.33 58.92 -18.63
CA ALA A 36 1.23 59.30 -17.75
C ALA A 36 1.12 58.48 -16.44
N LEU A 37 2.22 57.93 -15.91
CA LEU A 37 2.20 57.16 -14.67
C LEU A 37 2.08 58.11 -13.46
N HIS A 38 0.89 58.17 -12.83
CA HIS A 38 0.61 59.06 -11.69
C HIS A 38 0.21 58.25 -10.46
N GLY A 39 1.16 58.00 -9.56
CA GLY A 39 0.92 57.14 -8.41
C GLY A 39 0.70 55.69 -8.87
N THR A 40 -0.38 55.06 -8.43
CA THR A 40 -0.68 53.64 -8.71
C THR A 40 -1.49 53.39 -9.97
N GLU A 41 -1.99 54.41 -10.65
CA GLU A 41 -2.83 54.25 -11.84
C GLU A 41 -2.43 55.23 -12.96
N SER A 42 -2.64 54.84 -14.21
CA SER A 42 -2.48 55.75 -15.34
C SER A 42 -3.85 56.32 -15.75
N PRO A 43 -3.98 57.66 -15.93
CA PRO A 43 -5.19 58.25 -16.49
C PRO A 43 -5.29 58.00 -18.00
N ASP A 44 -4.24 57.48 -18.66
CA ASP A 44 -4.30 57.05 -20.05
C ASP A 44 -4.86 55.61 -20.15
N PRO A 45 -6.03 55.41 -20.77
CA PRO A 45 -6.64 54.09 -20.91
C PRO A 45 -5.78 53.08 -21.67
N HIS A 46 -4.91 53.51 -22.58
CA HIS A 46 -4.06 52.60 -23.35
C HIS A 46 -2.92 52.06 -22.50
N THR A 47 -2.25 52.93 -21.74
CA THR A 47 -1.22 52.55 -20.78
C THR A 47 -1.79 51.64 -19.69
N GLU A 48 -2.96 51.96 -19.14
CA GLU A 48 -3.59 51.12 -18.11
C GLU A 48 -3.95 49.73 -18.66
N ARG A 49 -4.54 49.65 -19.87
CA ARG A 49 -4.82 48.35 -20.51
C ARG A 49 -3.57 47.54 -20.81
N LEU A 50 -2.44 48.18 -21.10
CA LEU A 50 -1.16 47.49 -21.28
C LEU A 50 -0.63 46.94 -19.95
N ILE A 51 -0.78 47.68 -18.85
CA ILE A 51 -0.43 47.21 -17.50
C ILE A 51 -1.31 46.01 -17.12
N GLU A 52 -2.62 46.10 -17.34
CA GLU A 52 -3.57 45.00 -17.12
C GLU A 52 -3.23 43.78 -17.99
N ALA A 53 -2.99 43.96 -19.29
CA ALA A 53 -2.62 42.86 -20.19
C ALA A 53 -1.29 42.21 -19.78
N THR A 54 -0.31 43.00 -19.38
CA THR A 54 0.99 42.52 -18.91
C THR A 54 0.85 41.76 -17.59
N ALA A 55 0.07 42.29 -16.63
CA ALA A 55 -0.25 41.61 -15.38
C ALA A 55 -0.93 40.25 -15.64
N PHE A 56 -1.83 40.19 -16.63
CA PHE A 56 -2.49 38.94 -16.99
C PHE A 56 -1.53 37.92 -17.59
N LEU A 57 -0.62 38.34 -18.48
CA LEU A 57 0.41 37.45 -19.03
C LEU A 57 1.38 36.96 -17.94
N ALA A 58 1.87 37.86 -17.09
CA ALA A 58 2.74 37.52 -15.97
C ALA A 58 2.04 36.58 -14.97
N ALA A 59 0.76 36.82 -14.68
CA ALA A 59 -0.04 35.98 -13.80
C ALA A 59 -0.19 34.55 -14.34
N ARG A 60 -0.31 34.38 -15.68
CA ARG A 60 -0.29 33.06 -16.30
C ARG A 60 1.07 32.39 -16.12
N VAL A 61 2.16 33.08 -16.43
CA VAL A 61 3.52 32.54 -16.29
C VAL A 61 3.81 32.13 -14.84
N HIS A 62 3.54 32.99 -13.86
CA HIS A 62 3.76 32.65 -12.44
C HIS A 62 2.85 31.53 -11.95
N ARG A 63 1.59 31.49 -12.40
CA ARG A 63 0.71 30.35 -12.10
C ARG A 63 1.28 29.06 -12.67
N ASP A 64 1.74 29.09 -13.91
CA ASP A 64 2.25 27.90 -14.60
C ASP A 64 3.57 27.43 -13.93
N LEU A 65 4.47 28.35 -13.54
CA LEU A 65 5.67 28.05 -12.76
C LEU A 65 5.35 27.44 -11.38
N ASP A 66 4.40 28.02 -10.65
CA ASP A 66 3.98 27.47 -9.35
C ASP A 66 3.32 26.08 -9.52
N GLN A 67 2.70 25.80 -10.67
CA GLN A 67 2.12 24.50 -11.03
C GLN A 67 3.16 23.46 -11.47
N GLU A 68 4.34 23.89 -11.94
CA GLU A 68 5.44 22.99 -12.31
C GLU A 68 6.23 22.47 -11.10
N PHE A 69 6.31 23.24 -10.01
CA PHE A 69 7.07 22.85 -8.81
C PHE A 69 6.66 21.49 -8.18
N PRO A 70 5.36 21.12 -8.12
CA PRO A 70 4.91 19.78 -7.75
C PRO A 70 5.46 18.65 -8.64
N GLN A 71 5.72 18.93 -9.92
CA GLN A 71 6.17 17.91 -10.88
C GLN A 71 7.59 17.43 -10.56
N ILE A 72 8.44 18.31 -10.02
CA ILE A 72 9.79 17.96 -9.56
C ILE A 72 9.70 16.95 -8.40
N ALA A 73 8.84 17.23 -7.41
CA ALA A 73 8.64 16.33 -6.28
C ALA A 73 8.06 14.98 -6.73
N ALA A 74 7.08 14.99 -7.64
CA ALA A 74 6.52 13.76 -8.22
C ALA A 74 7.57 12.95 -8.97
N ALA A 75 8.37 13.58 -9.84
CA ALA A 75 9.42 12.92 -10.61
C ALA A 75 10.52 12.34 -9.70
N MET A 76 10.91 13.06 -8.65
CA MET A 76 11.85 12.54 -7.65
C MET A 76 11.27 11.32 -6.93
N LEU A 77 10.02 11.40 -6.47
CA LEU A 77 9.35 10.29 -5.79
C LEU A 77 9.16 9.09 -6.72
N ASP A 78 8.85 9.29 -8.00
CA ASP A 78 8.69 8.18 -8.94
C ASP A 78 10.01 7.41 -9.16
N ASN A 79 11.15 8.11 -9.07
CA ASN A 79 12.48 7.48 -9.17
C ASN A 79 12.98 6.90 -7.85
N VAL A 80 12.65 7.49 -6.69
CA VAL A 80 13.21 7.09 -5.38
C VAL A 80 12.26 6.19 -4.59
N CYS A 81 10.96 6.47 -4.63
CA CYS A 81 9.93 5.73 -3.91
C CYS A 81 8.61 5.68 -4.70
N PRO A 82 8.58 5.01 -5.87
CA PRO A 82 7.44 5.00 -6.78
C PRO A 82 6.12 4.55 -6.12
N THR A 83 6.20 3.69 -5.11
CA THR A 83 5.05 3.24 -4.31
C THR A 83 4.22 4.39 -3.71
N LEU A 84 4.82 5.56 -3.43
CA LEU A 84 4.14 6.72 -2.86
C LEU A 84 3.32 7.54 -3.88
N VAL A 85 3.59 7.38 -5.18
CA VAL A 85 2.97 8.13 -6.27
C VAL A 85 2.17 7.25 -7.24
N GLN A 86 2.01 5.97 -6.91
CA GLN A 86 1.15 5.02 -7.62
C GLN A 86 -0.27 5.01 -7.03
N PRO A 87 -1.31 4.77 -7.86
CA PRO A 87 -2.65 4.51 -7.34
C PRO A 87 -2.64 3.25 -6.47
N ILE A 88 -3.42 3.25 -5.39
CA ILE A 88 -3.61 2.06 -4.53
C ILE A 88 -4.82 1.29 -5.07
N PRO A 89 -4.65 0.12 -5.70
CA PRO A 89 -5.74 -0.63 -6.31
C PRO A 89 -6.71 -1.19 -5.28
N SER A 90 -7.92 -1.53 -5.72
CA SER A 90 -8.88 -2.27 -4.89
C SER A 90 -8.32 -3.62 -4.46
N MET A 91 -8.52 -3.96 -3.19
CA MET A 91 -8.08 -5.21 -2.58
C MET A 91 -9.25 -5.87 -1.85
N THR A 92 -9.25 -7.19 -1.74
CA THR A 92 -10.21 -7.93 -0.91
C THR A 92 -9.60 -9.25 -0.42
N VAL A 93 -10.33 -9.98 0.41
CA VAL A 93 -9.98 -11.36 0.77
C VAL A 93 -10.93 -12.30 0.05
N VAL A 94 -10.39 -13.35 -0.55
CA VAL A 94 -11.19 -14.45 -1.12
C VAL A 94 -11.02 -15.70 -0.26
N GLN A 95 -12.06 -16.52 -0.21
CA GLN A 95 -12.00 -17.88 0.28
C GLN A 95 -11.88 -18.83 -0.91
N LEU A 96 -10.86 -19.68 -0.84
CA LEU A 96 -10.60 -20.77 -1.76
C LEU A 96 -11.01 -22.07 -1.06
N ALA A 97 -11.88 -22.86 -1.68
CA ALA A 97 -12.28 -24.15 -1.13
C ALA A 97 -12.13 -25.25 -2.18
N LEU A 98 -11.64 -26.41 -1.74
CA LEU A 98 -11.51 -27.61 -2.56
C LEU A 98 -12.90 -28.16 -2.89
N ASP A 99 -13.08 -28.63 -4.12
CA ASP A 99 -14.24 -29.45 -4.47
C ASP A 99 -14.02 -30.89 -4.01
N GLY A 100 -14.67 -31.27 -2.90
CA GLY A 100 -14.54 -32.60 -2.29
C GLY A 100 -15.00 -33.77 -3.16
N SER A 101 -15.65 -33.51 -4.31
CA SER A 101 -16.04 -34.54 -5.26
C SER A 101 -14.89 -35.10 -6.09
N GLN A 102 -13.73 -34.43 -6.14
CA GLN A 102 -12.67 -34.72 -7.11
C GLN A 102 -11.43 -35.44 -6.55
N GLY A 103 -11.56 -36.07 -5.38
CA GLY A 103 -10.55 -36.97 -4.82
C GLY A 103 -9.87 -36.47 -3.55
N LYS A 104 -9.05 -37.33 -2.94
CA LYS A 104 -8.36 -37.03 -1.69
C LYS A 104 -7.14 -36.14 -1.94
N VAL A 105 -7.15 -34.93 -1.37
CA VAL A 105 -6.01 -33.99 -1.42
C VAL A 105 -5.25 -34.05 -0.10
N THR A 106 -4.24 -34.91 0.00
CA THR A 106 -3.46 -35.09 1.26
C THR A 106 -2.13 -34.33 1.29
N ALA A 107 -1.56 -33.99 0.13
CA ALA A 107 -0.33 -33.19 0.01
C ALA A 107 -0.58 -31.66 0.01
N GLY A 108 -1.85 -31.24 0.05
CA GLY A 108 -2.26 -29.85 -0.11
C GLY A 108 -2.24 -29.38 -1.57
N LEU A 109 -3.19 -28.52 -1.94
CA LEU A 109 -3.23 -27.92 -3.29
C LEU A 109 -2.61 -26.52 -3.26
N PRO A 110 -1.43 -26.31 -3.88
CA PRO A 110 -0.83 -24.98 -3.92
C PRO A 110 -1.57 -24.05 -4.88
N VAL A 111 -1.78 -22.82 -4.43
CA VAL A 111 -2.26 -21.69 -5.23
C VAL A 111 -1.16 -20.62 -5.19
N PRO A 112 -0.36 -20.50 -6.27
CA PRO A 112 0.74 -19.54 -6.31
C PRO A 112 0.26 -18.10 -6.19
N ARG A 113 1.13 -17.25 -5.64
CA ARG A 113 1.04 -15.80 -5.70
C ARG A 113 0.91 -15.34 -7.15
N HIS A 114 0.13 -14.28 -7.36
CA HIS A 114 -0.18 -13.68 -8.65
C HIS A 114 -0.98 -14.57 -9.62
N SER A 115 -1.68 -15.58 -9.11
CA SER A 115 -2.64 -16.35 -9.90
C SER A 115 -3.82 -15.46 -10.29
N GLY A 116 -4.08 -15.36 -11.60
CA GLY A 116 -5.12 -14.48 -12.17
C GLY A 116 -6.54 -14.99 -11.89
N LEU A 117 -7.41 -14.09 -11.44
CA LEU A 117 -8.80 -14.30 -11.09
C LEU A 117 -9.69 -13.33 -11.86
N ALA A 118 -10.87 -13.78 -12.26
CA ALA A 118 -11.90 -12.97 -12.90
C ALA A 118 -13.16 -12.97 -12.02
N ALA A 119 -13.75 -11.80 -11.84
CA ALA A 119 -15.00 -11.57 -11.13
C ALA A 119 -15.93 -10.70 -11.99
N ARG A 120 -17.23 -10.74 -11.71
CA ARG A 120 -18.20 -9.83 -12.33
C ARG A 120 -18.83 -8.91 -11.29
N THR A 121 -19.06 -7.67 -11.67
CA THR A 121 -19.89 -6.73 -10.89
C THR A 121 -21.37 -7.16 -10.97
N GLU A 122 -22.22 -6.53 -10.17
CA GLU A 122 -23.68 -6.73 -10.26
C GLU A 122 -24.24 -6.38 -11.65
N ALA A 123 -23.65 -5.37 -12.30
CA ALA A 123 -24.00 -4.96 -13.67
C ALA A 123 -23.45 -5.92 -14.75
N GLY A 124 -22.68 -6.95 -14.37
CA GLY A 124 -22.13 -7.94 -15.29
C GLY A 124 -20.75 -7.58 -15.89
N GLU A 125 -20.18 -6.44 -15.53
CA GLU A 125 -18.88 -5.98 -16.01
C GLU A 125 -17.74 -6.85 -15.45
N LEU A 126 -16.71 -7.09 -16.27
CA LEU A 126 -15.59 -7.98 -15.93
C LEU A 126 -14.49 -7.22 -15.17
N CYS A 127 -14.19 -7.67 -13.96
CA CYS A 127 -13.05 -7.23 -13.16
C CYS A 127 -12.01 -8.33 -13.02
N ARG A 128 -10.73 -7.96 -13.04
CA ARG A 128 -9.61 -8.91 -12.93
C ARG A 128 -8.82 -8.67 -11.66
N PHE A 129 -8.54 -9.74 -10.93
CA PHE A 129 -7.74 -9.73 -9.72
C PHE A 129 -6.59 -10.71 -9.85
N ARG A 130 -5.66 -10.68 -8.91
CA ARG A 130 -4.67 -11.73 -8.72
C ARG A 130 -4.46 -12.01 -7.23
N THR A 131 -4.10 -13.24 -6.90
CA THR A 131 -3.70 -13.60 -5.52
C THR A 131 -2.48 -12.78 -5.10
N ALA A 132 -2.49 -12.27 -3.87
CA ALA A 132 -1.39 -11.49 -3.32
C ALA A 132 -0.32 -12.37 -2.68
N TRP A 133 -0.72 -13.52 -2.13
CA TRP A 133 0.15 -14.46 -1.42
C TRP A 133 0.08 -15.86 -2.02
N ASP A 134 1.12 -16.65 -1.78
CA ASP A 134 1.03 -18.10 -1.91
C ASP A 134 0.05 -18.64 -0.87
N ALA A 135 -0.80 -19.57 -1.28
CA ALA A 135 -1.73 -20.27 -0.41
C ALA A 135 -1.65 -21.77 -0.66
N THR A 136 -1.95 -22.58 0.36
CA THR A 136 -2.10 -24.03 0.23
C THR A 136 -3.45 -24.43 0.77
N LEU A 137 -4.24 -25.10 -0.05
CA LEU A 137 -5.58 -25.55 0.33
C LEU A 137 -5.53 -26.96 0.89
N TRP A 138 -6.23 -27.13 2.00
CA TRP A 138 -6.36 -28.39 2.72
C TRP A 138 -7.84 -28.77 2.80
N PRO A 139 -8.18 -30.06 2.79
CA PRO A 139 -9.55 -30.55 2.97
C PRO A 139 -9.97 -30.45 4.45
N LEU A 140 -9.92 -29.23 4.99
CA LEU A 140 -10.11 -28.90 6.39
C LEU A 140 -11.11 -27.76 6.53
N ARG A 141 -11.91 -27.82 7.60
CA ARG A 141 -12.79 -26.74 8.04
C ARG A 141 -12.76 -26.58 9.55
N ILE A 142 -13.18 -25.41 10.01
CA ILE A 142 -13.48 -25.17 11.43
C ILE A 142 -14.94 -25.60 11.66
N GLY A 143 -15.14 -26.68 12.43
CA GLY A 143 -16.46 -27.23 12.73
C GLY A 143 -17.17 -26.46 13.84
N SER A 144 -16.43 -26.13 14.91
CA SER A 144 -16.90 -25.36 16.04
C SER A 144 -15.80 -24.44 16.57
N ALA A 145 -16.19 -23.32 17.18
CA ALA A 145 -15.28 -22.44 17.88
C ALA A 145 -15.99 -21.81 19.08
N GLY A 146 -15.28 -21.60 20.17
CA GLY A 146 -15.86 -20.97 21.36
C GLY A 146 -14.87 -20.84 22.50
N PHE A 147 -15.24 -20.00 23.48
CA PHE A 147 -14.50 -19.90 24.73
C PHE A 147 -14.93 -20.99 25.70
N SER A 148 -13.98 -21.60 26.39
CA SER A 148 -14.22 -22.55 27.48
C SER A 148 -14.00 -21.91 28.85
N GLU A 149 -14.49 -22.58 29.91
CA GLU A 149 -14.42 -22.09 31.29
C GLU A 149 -12.98 -21.90 31.81
N ASP A 150 -12.02 -22.62 31.25
CA ASP A 150 -10.59 -22.54 31.53
C ASP A 150 -9.87 -21.37 30.82
N GLN A 151 -10.62 -20.38 30.31
CA GLN A 151 -10.10 -19.23 29.57
C GLN A 151 -9.30 -19.60 28.30
N ALA A 152 -9.65 -20.72 27.65
CA ALA A 152 -9.12 -21.06 26.34
C ALA A 152 -10.12 -20.73 25.23
N LEU A 153 -9.61 -20.26 24.09
CA LEU A 153 -10.35 -20.28 22.82
C LEU A 153 -10.12 -21.64 22.15
N ARG A 154 -11.17 -22.43 22.01
CA ARG A 154 -11.12 -23.75 21.39
C ARG A 154 -11.67 -23.69 19.97
N LEU A 155 -10.89 -24.22 19.02
CA LEU A 155 -11.26 -24.38 17.61
C LEU A 155 -11.25 -25.86 17.27
N GLU A 156 -12.38 -26.41 16.85
CA GLU A 156 -12.45 -27.79 16.36
C GLU A 156 -12.16 -27.82 14.85
N LEU A 157 -11.05 -28.47 14.50
CA LEU A 157 -10.71 -28.78 13.12
C LEU A 157 -11.38 -30.09 12.72
N GLU A 158 -12.00 -30.07 11.54
CA GLU A 158 -12.60 -31.24 10.92
C GLU A 158 -12.05 -31.40 9.50
N SER A 159 -11.67 -32.63 9.17
CA SER A 159 -11.29 -33.03 7.80
C SER A 159 -12.48 -33.56 7.00
N ASP A 160 -12.42 -33.39 5.68
CA ASP A 160 -13.43 -33.91 4.75
C ASP A 160 -13.57 -35.44 4.86
N SER A 161 -14.67 -35.97 4.29
CA SER A 161 -14.98 -37.38 4.36
C SER A 161 -13.89 -38.26 3.75
N GLY A 162 -13.35 -39.18 4.55
CA GLY A 162 -12.38 -40.18 4.09
C GLY A 162 -10.93 -39.71 4.08
N VAL A 163 -10.62 -38.52 4.62
CA VAL A 163 -9.26 -38.04 4.84
C VAL A 163 -8.96 -38.09 6.34
N GLU A 164 -7.88 -38.73 6.75
CA GLU A 164 -7.44 -38.69 8.15
C GLU A 164 -6.49 -37.50 8.38
N LEU A 165 -6.56 -36.89 9.56
CA LEU A 165 -5.69 -35.75 9.90
C LEU A 165 -4.20 -36.11 9.87
N SER A 166 -3.86 -37.35 10.22
CA SER A 166 -2.48 -37.86 10.16
C SER A 166 -1.93 -38.04 8.74
N GLU A 167 -2.79 -38.10 7.71
CA GLU A 167 -2.37 -38.20 6.31
C GLU A 167 -2.02 -36.84 5.71
N LEU A 168 -2.43 -35.74 6.35
CA LEU A 168 -2.19 -34.39 5.85
C LEU A 168 -0.75 -33.97 6.11
N GLU A 169 -0.05 -33.56 5.04
CA GLU A 169 1.30 -33.01 5.12
C GLU A 169 1.33 -31.53 5.57
N ILE A 170 0.34 -31.12 6.36
CA ILE A 170 0.16 -29.74 6.81
C ILE A 170 1.25 -29.35 7.82
N ARG A 171 1.89 -28.20 7.58
CA ARG A 171 2.90 -27.62 8.48
C ARG A 171 2.49 -26.30 9.08
N THR A 172 1.68 -25.54 8.37
CA THR A 172 1.19 -24.24 8.84
C THR A 172 -0.28 -24.16 8.47
N LEU A 173 -1.11 -23.89 9.47
CA LEU A 173 -2.53 -23.65 9.31
C LEU A 173 -2.78 -22.15 9.36
N ARG A 174 -3.16 -21.57 8.22
CA ARG A 174 -3.53 -20.16 8.12
C ARG A 174 -5.00 -19.96 8.41
N ILE A 175 -5.30 -19.14 9.42
CA ILE A 175 -6.64 -18.84 9.90
C ILE A 175 -6.93 -17.36 9.67
N HIS A 176 -8.04 -17.08 8.99
CA HIS A 176 -8.55 -15.72 8.78
C HIS A 176 -9.71 -15.42 9.72
N LEU A 177 -9.67 -14.26 10.38
CA LEU A 177 -10.76 -13.75 11.21
C LEU A 177 -11.84 -13.13 10.32
N GLN A 178 -12.95 -13.84 10.17
CA GLN A 178 -14.13 -13.37 9.43
C GLN A 178 -15.17 -12.73 10.35
N GLY A 179 -15.84 -11.68 9.86
CA GLY A 179 -17.00 -11.10 10.53
C GLY A 179 -16.93 -9.59 10.65
N ASP A 180 -17.86 -9.01 11.39
CA ASP A 180 -17.93 -7.57 11.62
C ASP A 180 -16.72 -7.05 12.40
N TRP A 181 -16.37 -5.77 12.19
CA TRP A 181 -15.24 -5.13 12.86
C TRP A 181 -15.39 -5.07 14.38
N MET A 182 -16.62 -4.90 14.90
CA MET A 182 -16.89 -4.86 16.34
C MET A 182 -16.59 -6.19 17.03
N VAL A 183 -16.61 -7.31 16.30
CA VAL A 183 -16.27 -8.64 16.83
C VAL A 183 -14.81 -8.99 16.53
N THR A 184 -14.37 -8.77 15.28
CA THR A 184 -13.07 -9.23 14.82
C THR A 184 -11.90 -8.40 15.36
N MET A 185 -12.08 -7.11 15.68
CA MET A 185 -10.99 -6.28 16.24
C MET A 185 -10.67 -6.65 17.70
N PRO A 186 -11.63 -6.74 18.63
CA PRO A 186 -11.33 -7.22 19.98
C PRO A 186 -10.79 -8.66 19.98
N LEU A 187 -11.26 -9.50 19.05
CA LEU A 187 -10.75 -10.86 18.88
C LEU A 187 -9.29 -10.85 18.40
N TYR A 188 -8.96 -10.00 17.42
CA TYR A 188 -7.60 -9.79 16.97
C TYR A 188 -6.70 -9.36 18.15
N GLU A 189 -7.12 -8.39 18.96
CA GLU A 189 -6.35 -7.93 20.12
C GLU A 189 -6.08 -9.03 21.13
N LEU A 190 -7.11 -9.81 21.45
CA LEU A 190 -7.02 -10.94 22.35
C LEU A 190 -6.04 -11.99 21.82
N LEU A 191 -6.09 -12.29 20.52
CA LEU A 191 -5.19 -13.26 19.88
C LEU A 191 -3.77 -12.73 19.69
N ALA A 192 -3.61 -11.43 19.54
CA ALA A 192 -2.33 -10.76 19.35
C ALA A 192 -1.56 -10.60 20.65
N ALA A 193 -2.23 -10.36 21.78
CA ALA A 193 -1.59 -10.05 23.07
C ALA A 193 -1.91 -11.01 24.21
N GLY A 194 -2.91 -11.88 24.04
CA GLY A 194 -3.46 -12.70 25.12
C GLY A 194 -3.08 -14.18 25.08
N VAL A 195 -2.48 -14.69 23.99
CA VAL A 195 -2.15 -16.12 23.88
C VAL A 195 -0.93 -16.45 24.74
N ALA A 196 -1.15 -17.19 25.83
CA ALA A 196 -0.14 -17.60 26.80
C ALA A 196 0.22 -19.08 26.72
N GLY A 197 -0.57 -19.89 26.01
CA GLY A 197 -0.24 -21.28 25.69
C GLY A 197 -1.02 -21.80 24.50
N ILE A 198 -0.49 -22.86 23.87
CA ILE A 198 -1.13 -23.49 22.71
C ILE A 198 -1.09 -25.00 22.92
N SER A 199 -2.21 -25.67 22.69
CA SER A 199 -2.30 -27.13 22.78
C SER A 199 -3.20 -27.70 21.71
N LEU A 200 -2.83 -28.86 21.19
CA LEU A 200 -3.65 -29.65 20.28
C LEU A 200 -4.20 -30.87 21.04
N TYR A 201 -5.49 -31.12 20.91
CA TYR A 201 -6.20 -32.26 21.52
C TYR A 201 -6.68 -33.21 20.44
N ALA A 202 -6.30 -34.48 20.57
CA ALA A 202 -6.80 -35.57 19.74
C ALA A 202 -8.21 -35.98 20.15
N GLU A 203 -8.99 -36.50 19.21
CA GLU A 203 -10.28 -37.16 19.50
C GLU A 203 -10.13 -38.33 20.50
N GLY A 204 -8.98 -39.02 20.48
CA GLY A 204 -8.63 -40.10 21.41
C GLY A 204 -8.03 -39.67 22.76
N GLY A 205 -8.03 -38.37 23.10
CA GLY A 205 -7.59 -37.86 24.41
C GLY A 205 -6.10 -37.51 24.54
N GLY A 206 -5.30 -37.64 23.48
CA GLY A 206 -3.90 -37.20 23.46
C GLY A 206 -3.78 -35.67 23.42
N VAL A 207 -2.81 -35.11 24.17
CA VAL A 207 -2.53 -33.67 24.19
C VAL A 207 -1.11 -33.41 23.71
N VAL A 208 -0.96 -32.48 22.77
CA VAL A 208 0.34 -32.04 22.25
C VAL A 208 0.49 -30.54 22.51
N PRO A 209 1.32 -30.13 23.46
CA PRO A 209 1.62 -28.71 23.66
C PRO A 209 2.48 -28.19 22.51
N LEU A 210 2.22 -26.95 22.07
CA LEU A 210 3.03 -26.26 21.07
C LEU A 210 3.77 -25.08 21.72
N PRO A 211 4.97 -24.73 21.23
CA PRO A 211 5.65 -23.52 21.70
C PRO A 211 4.85 -22.28 21.29
N LEU A 212 4.90 -21.21 22.09
CA LEU A 212 4.23 -19.94 21.78
C LEU A 212 4.65 -19.35 20.42
N THR A 213 5.89 -19.62 20.00
CA THR A 213 6.41 -19.21 18.68
C THR A 213 5.67 -19.85 17.50
N ALA A 214 4.87 -20.89 17.72
CA ALA A 214 4.04 -21.51 16.70
C ALA A 214 2.84 -20.63 16.30
N TRP A 215 2.44 -19.67 17.13
CA TRP A 215 1.36 -18.73 16.82
C TRP A 215 1.95 -17.39 16.37
N ARG A 216 1.59 -16.96 15.16
CA ARG A 216 2.12 -15.71 14.59
C ARG A 216 1.07 -14.90 13.86
N GLU A 217 1.15 -13.58 14.03
CA GLU A 217 0.41 -12.61 13.23
C GLU A 217 0.93 -12.63 11.78
N VAL A 218 0.03 -12.56 10.81
CA VAL A 218 0.31 -12.62 9.36
C VAL A 218 -0.12 -11.30 8.71
N GLY A 219 0.58 -10.90 7.65
CA GLY A 219 0.32 -9.69 6.87
C GLY A 219 1.45 -8.65 6.95
N TYR A 220 2.60 -9.03 7.48
CA TYR A 220 3.68 -8.11 7.81
C TYR A 220 5.03 -8.44 7.17
N ALA A 221 5.24 -9.69 6.75
CA ALA A 221 6.47 -10.10 6.09
C ALA A 221 6.54 -9.56 4.64
N PRO A 222 7.74 -9.46 4.03
CA PRO A 222 7.89 -9.01 2.64
C PRO A 222 7.11 -9.86 1.62
N GLU A 223 7.08 -11.18 1.81
CA GLU A 223 6.30 -12.13 1.02
C GLU A 223 4.78 -11.94 1.20
N GLU A 224 4.38 -11.30 2.29
CA GLU A 224 3.01 -10.95 2.62
C GLU A 224 2.63 -9.54 2.13
N SER A 225 3.48 -8.81 1.39
CA SER A 225 3.09 -7.55 0.75
C SER A 225 2.07 -7.78 -0.37
N VAL A 226 0.98 -7.02 -0.35
CA VAL A 226 -0.09 -7.03 -1.35
C VAL A 226 0.20 -6.02 -2.45
N LEU A 227 0.64 -4.82 -2.07
CA LEU A 227 1.05 -3.78 -3.02
C LEU A 227 2.36 -4.19 -3.71
N PRO A 228 2.52 -3.93 -5.02
CA PRO A 228 3.77 -4.15 -5.72
C PRO A 228 4.92 -3.41 -5.04
N GLN A 229 6.03 -4.11 -4.82
CA GLN A 229 7.27 -3.53 -4.32
C GLN A 229 8.26 -3.44 -5.48
N PRO A 230 8.49 -2.26 -6.05
CA PRO A 230 9.53 -2.07 -7.07
C PRO A 230 10.91 -2.20 -6.42
N PRO A 231 11.98 -2.49 -7.19
CA PRO A 231 13.32 -2.79 -6.66
C PRO A 231 13.92 -1.68 -5.77
N ASN A 232 13.61 -0.42 -6.09
CA ASN A 232 13.99 0.79 -5.37
C ASN A 232 12.96 1.23 -4.31
N GLY A 233 11.87 0.47 -4.11
CA GLY A 233 10.82 0.80 -3.15
C GLY A 233 11.29 0.67 -1.70
N LEU A 234 10.76 1.54 -0.83
CA LEU A 234 10.97 1.46 0.62
C LEU A 234 9.79 0.68 1.25
N PRO A 235 9.99 -0.55 1.75
CA PRO A 235 8.88 -1.42 2.18
C PRO A 235 8.03 -0.84 3.32
N ALA A 236 8.61 0.04 4.14
CA ALA A 236 7.94 0.70 5.26
C ALA A 236 6.71 1.51 4.84
N HIS A 237 6.80 2.17 3.69
CA HIS A 237 5.72 2.99 3.17
C HIS A 237 4.59 2.13 2.60
N GLY A 238 4.92 1.04 1.92
CA GLY A 238 3.93 0.08 1.42
C GLY A 238 3.11 -0.54 2.54
N LEU A 239 3.76 -0.94 3.65
CA LEU A 239 3.07 -1.48 4.81
C LEU A 239 2.10 -0.47 5.44
N MET A 240 2.49 0.82 5.50
CA MET A 240 1.63 1.88 6.02
C MET A 240 0.44 2.17 5.10
N GLN A 241 0.66 2.18 3.78
CA GLN A 241 -0.42 2.29 2.80
C GLN A 241 -1.43 1.14 2.95
N GLU A 242 -0.94 -0.10 3.11
CA GLU A 242 -1.79 -1.27 3.30
C GLU A 242 -2.58 -1.24 4.62
N TYR A 243 -2.02 -0.69 5.70
CA TYR A 243 -2.75 -0.48 6.96
C TYR A 243 -3.99 0.39 6.75
N PHE A 244 -3.83 1.55 6.12
CA PHE A 244 -4.96 2.45 5.92
C PHE A 244 -5.91 1.96 4.82
N ALA A 245 -5.36 1.44 3.71
CA ALA A 245 -6.16 1.03 2.57
C ALA A 245 -6.87 -0.31 2.75
N PHE A 246 -6.24 -1.27 3.43
CA PHE A 246 -6.72 -2.65 3.50
C PHE A 246 -6.42 -3.34 4.84
N PRO A 247 -7.04 -2.89 5.96
CA PRO A 247 -6.81 -3.48 7.28
C PRO A 247 -7.10 -4.99 7.39
N ARG A 248 -8.02 -5.52 6.56
CA ARG A 248 -8.36 -6.96 6.55
C ARG A 248 -7.15 -7.86 6.25
N LYS A 249 -6.11 -7.33 5.61
CA LYS A 249 -4.83 -8.02 5.39
C LYS A 249 -4.22 -8.56 6.69
N PHE A 250 -4.41 -7.86 7.81
CA PHE A 250 -3.78 -8.20 9.09
C PHE A 250 -4.64 -9.13 9.96
N HIS A 251 -5.78 -9.59 9.46
CA HIS A 251 -6.71 -10.47 10.18
C HIS A 251 -6.36 -11.96 10.04
N PHE A 252 -5.10 -12.26 9.75
CA PHE A 252 -4.61 -13.60 9.55
C PHE A 252 -3.65 -14.00 10.66
N PHE A 253 -3.77 -15.25 11.08
CA PHE A 253 -2.85 -15.89 12.01
C PHE A 253 -2.41 -17.22 11.44
N ASP A 254 -1.12 -17.50 11.56
CA ASP A 254 -0.56 -18.80 11.22
C ASP A 254 -0.32 -19.58 12.52
N LEU A 255 -0.73 -20.85 12.50
CA LEU A 255 -0.37 -21.83 13.51
C LEU A 255 0.55 -22.87 12.89
N ASP A 256 1.82 -22.89 13.33
CA ASP A 256 2.77 -23.92 12.94
C ASP A 256 2.46 -25.23 13.67
N LEU A 257 2.32 -26.29 12.89
CA LEU A 257 1.95 -27.63 13.32
C LEU A 257 3.17 -28.57 13.25
N PRO A 258 3.25 -29.58 14.14
CA PRO A 258 4.30 -30.59 14.06
C PRO A 258 4.19 -31.37 12.76
N ARG A 259 5.33 -31.81 12.21
CA ARG A 259 5.35 -32.69 11.04
C ARG A 259 4.68 -34.02 11.38
N GLY A 260 3.62 -34.36 10.65
CA GLY A 260 2.81 -35.55 10.90
C GLY A 260 1.99 -35.37 12.17
N LEU A 261 0.79 -34.78 12.05
CA LEU A 261 -0.13 -34.64 13.17
C LEU A 261 -0.34 -36.02 13.81
N PRO A 262 -0.07 -36.19 15.12
CA PRO A 262 -0.11 -37.51 15.77
C PRO A 262 -1.55 -37.97 16.06
N PHE A 263 -2.52 -37.44 15.32
CA PHE A 263 -3.95 -37.63 15.55
C PHE A 263 -4.51 -38.59 14.52
N LYS A 264 -4.92 -39.77 14.99
CA LYS A 264 -5.81 -40.64 14.23
C LYS A 264 -7.23 -40.06 14.28
N GLY A 265 -7.96 -40.23 13.19
CA GLY A 265 -9.33 -39.75 13.07
C GLY A 265 -9.45 -38.45 12.28
N ARG A 266 -10.65 -37.87 12.34
CA ARG A 266 -11.05 -36.77 11.45
C ARG A 266 -11.17 -35.43 12.16
N ARG A 267 -11.09 -35.43 13.49
CA ARG A 267 -11.26 -34.25 14.33
C ARG A 267 -10.08 -34.07 15.27
N CYS A 268 -9.67 -32.83 15.44
CA CYS A 268 -8.79 -32.41 16.52
C CYS A 268 -9.21 -31.03 17.00
N GLN A 269 -8.86 -30.68 18.24
CA GLN A 269 -9.18 -29.39 18.80
C GLN A 269 -7.90 -28.61 19.08
N ILE A 270 -7.81 -27.40 18.53
CA ILE A 270 -6.80 -26.42 18.90
C ILE A 270 -7.33 -25.65 20.11
N ALA A 271 -6.55 -25.55 21.18
CA ALA A 271 -6.82 -24.64 22.29
C ALA A 271 -5.74 -23.57 22.37
N LEU A 272 -6.16 -22.31 22.30
CA LEU A 272 -5.35 -21.14 22.60
C LEU A 272 -5.67 -20.70 24.03
N HIS A 273 -4.75 -20.96 24.96
CA HIS A 273 -4.89 -20.60 26.36
C HIS A 273 -4.61 -19.11 26.52
N LEU A 274 -5.53 -18.38 27.16
CA LEU A 274 -5.48 -16.93 27.24
C LEU A 274 -5.10 -16.46 28.65
N ASP A 275 -4.23 -15.46 28.76
CA ASP A 275 -3.91 -14.78 30.04
C ASP A 275 -4.81 -13.57 30.33
N ARG A 276 -5.70 -13.25 29.39
CA ARG A 276 -6.63 -12.12 29.44
C ARG A 276 -8.04 -12.59 29.12
N GLN A 277 -9.01 -11.96 29.77
CA GLN A 277 -10.42 -12.24 29.50
C GLN A 277 -10.89 -11.60 28.19
N ALA A 278 -11.76 -12.31 27.48
CA ALA A 278 -12.49 -11.83 26.31
C ALA A 278 -13.57 -10.79 26.70
N ARG A 279 -13.17 -9.59 27.12
CA ARG A 279 -14.11 -8.51 27.48
C ARG A 279 -14.69 -7.87 26.23
N GLY A 280 -16.01 -7.64 26.22
CA GLY A 280 -16.70 -6.96 25.10
C GLY A 280 -16.83 -7.80 23.83
N LEU A 281 -16.39 -9.06 23.84
CA LEU A 281 -16.60 -10.01 22.76
C LEU A 281 -17.98 -10.67 22.89
N GLY A 282 -18.77 -10.59 21.82
CA GLY A 282 -20.02 -11.34 21.72
C GLY A 282 -19.79 -12.85 21.57
N ALA A 283 -20.86 -13.58 21.28
CA ALA A 283 -20.77 -15.02 21.02
C ALA A 283 -19.88 -15.32 19.81
N ILE A 284 -18.73 -15.94 20.04
CA ILE A 284 -17.82 -16.41 19.00
C ILE A 284 -18.21 -17.83 18.58
N GLY A 285 -18.41 -18.04 17.27
CA GLY A 285 -18.58 -19.35 16.65
C GLY A 285 -17.65 -19.59 15.46
N ALA A 286 -17.77 -20.77 14.84
CA ALA A 286 -16.93 -21.22 13.73
C ALA A 286 -16.94 -20.28 12.51
N GLN A 287 -18.04 -19.54 12.30
CA GLN A 287 -18.17 -18.57 11.21
C GLN A 287 -17.12 -17.45 11.25
N HIS A 288 -16.51 -17.20 12.43
CA HIS A 288 -15.48 -16.18 12.58
C HIS A 288 -14.08 -16.65 12.23
N PHE A 289 -13.88 -17.95 11.97
CA PHE A 289 -12.57 -18.52 11.64
C PHE A 289 -12.67 -19.26 10.31
N ARG A 290 -11.98 -18.75 9.28
CA ARG A 290 -11.96 -19.37 7.95
C ARG A 290 -10.57 -19.86 7.59
N LEU A 291 -10.55 -20.98 6.88
CA LEU A 291 -9.38 -21.56 6.22
C LEU A 291 -9.46 -21.32 4.71
N GLY A 292 -8.33 -21.48 4.02
CA GLY A 292 -8.26 -21.29 2.57
C GLY A 292 -8.43 -19.83 2.12
N CYS A 293 -8.27 -18.87 3.04
CA CYS A 293 -8.38 -17.46 2.71
C CYS A 293 -7.04 -16.91 2.21
N THR A 294 -7.09 -16.06 1.18
CA THR A 294 -5.92 -15.28 0.73
C THR A 294 -6.37 -13.90 0.25
N PRO A 295 -5.57 -12.84 0.46
CA PRO A 295 -5.86 -11.56 -0.14
C PRO A 295 -5.66 -11.59 -1.65
N VAL A 296 -6.46 -10.78 -2.34
CA VAL A 296 -6.37 -10.54 -3.77
C VAL A 296 -6.36 -9.04 -4.02
N ILE A 297 -5.72 -8.64 -5.12
CA ILE A 297 -5.59 -7.25 -5.55
C ILE A 297 -6.07 -7.12 -6.98
N ASN A 298 -6.75 -6.02 -7.29
CA ASN A 298 -7.21 -5.65 -8.63
C ASN A 298 -6.03 -5.17 -9.49
N LEU A 299 -5.12 -6.10 -9.80
CA LEU A 299 -3.99 -5.90 -10.68
C LEU A 299 -3.86 -7.09 -11.62
N TYR A 300 -3.71 -6.79 -12.91
CA TYR A 300 -3.52 -7.81 -13.93
C TYR A 300 -2.54 -7.32 -15.00
N ALA A 301 -1.85 -8.26 -15.62
CA ALA A 301 -0.93 -7.97 -16.71
C ALA A 301 -1.69 -7.75 -18.02
N GLN A 302 -1.31 -6.72 -18.76
CA GLN A 302 -1.87 -6.43 -20.08
C GLN A 302 -0.82 -5.76 -20.97
N THR A 303 -0.73 -6.16 -22.23
CA THR A 303 0.07 -5.45 -23.23
C THR A 303 -0.73 -4.26 -23.75
N SER A 304 -0.07 -3.11 -23.92
CA SER A 304 -0.69 -1.89 -24.43
C SER A 304 -1.16 -2.04 -25.88
N GLU A 305 -2.07 -1.18 -26.28
CA GLU A 305 -2.29 -0.85 -27.69
C GLU A 305 -0.97 -0.36 -28.31
N PRO A 306 -0.73 -0.62 -29.61
CA PRO A 306 0.47 -0.16 -30.30
C PRO A 306 0.52 1.36 -30.30
N VAL A 307 1.63 1.92 -29.82
CA VAL A 307 1.92 3.35 -29.90
C VAL A 307 2.75 3.57 -31.14
N THR A 308 2.21 4.32 -32.10
CA THR A 308 2.97 4.75 -33.28
C THR A 308 3.71 6.03 -32.93
N ILE A 309 5.03 6.03 -33.14
CA ILE A 309 5.88 7.19 -32.89
C ILE A 309 5.77 8.13 -34.09
N ASP A 310 5.44 9.39 -33.83
CA ASP A 310 5.32 10.43 -34.84
C ASP A 310 6.08 11.70 -34.44
N ASP A 311 6.39 12.56 -35.41
CA ASP A 311 7.19 13.76 -35.15
C ASP A 311 6.41 14.87 -34.44
N SER A 312 5.13 14.67 -34.13
CA SER A 312 4.23 15.70 -33.63
C SER A 312 4.10 15.75 -32.11
N HIS A 313 4.52 14.70 -31.40
CA HIS A 313 4.44 14.61 -29.95
C HIS A 313 5.79 14.27 -29.30
N TYR A 314 6.01 14.80 -28.10
CA TYR A 314 7.20 14.51 -27.29
C TYR A 314 6.92 13.47 -26.19
N GLU A 315 5.65 13.19 -25.89
CA GLU A 315 5.17 12.10 -25.03
C GLU A 315 3.97 11.41 -25.69
N TYR A 316 3.78 10.13 -25.38
CA TYR A 316 2.73 9.29 -25.94
C TYR A 316 1.88 8.66 -24.85
N ARG A 317 0.56 8.86 -24.88
CA ARG A 317 -0.33 8.24 -23.89
C ARG A 317 -0.37 6.73 -24.09
N LEU A 318 -0.08 5.98 -23.03
CA LEU A 318 -0.23 4.54 -22.97
C LEU A 318 -1.69 4.17 -22.76
N VAL A 319 -2.24 3.39 -23.70
CA VAL A 319 -3.60 2.84 -23.62
C VAL A 319 -3.48 1.33 -23.48
N ALA A 320 -4.01 0.77 -22.39
CA ALA A 320 -3.93 -0.67 -22.14
C ALA A 320 -4.96 -1.47 -22.95
N ASP A 321 -6.19 -0.97 -23.05
CA ASP A 321 -7.29 -1.59 -23.78
C ASP A 321 -8.13 -0.48 -24.40
N LYS A 322 -8.13 -0.31 -25.73
CA LYS A 322 -8.90 0.77 -26.33
C LYS A 322 -10.41 0.62 -26.12
N ARG A 323 -10.91 -0.61 -25.99
CA ARG A 323 -12.34 -0.90 -25.79
C ARG A 323 -12.78 -0.66 -24.35
N ARG A 324 -11.85 -0.74 -23.40
CA ARG A 324 -12.10 -0.59 -21.95
C ARG A 324 -11.27 0.51 -21.32
N ASP A 325 -10.90 1.54 -22.08
CA ASP A 325 -10.03 2.63 -21.62
C ASP A 325 -10.67 3.44 -20.48
N GLU A 326 -12.00 3.59 -20.47
CA GLU A 326 -12.73 4.27 -19.40
C GLU A 326 -12.69 3.49 -18.07
N THR A 327 -12.58 2.16 -18.13
CA THR A 327 -12.58 1.28 -16.95
C THR A 327 -11.20 0.71 -16.65
N THR A 328 -10.20 0.96 -17.49
CA THR A 328 -8.83 0.45 -17.33
C THR A 328 -7.88 1.59 -17.06
N GLU A 329 -7.07 1.44 -16.02
CA GLU A 329 -6.01 2.39 -15.68
C GLU A 329 -4.66 1.67 -15.63
N VAL A 330 -3.64 2.32 -16.19
CA VAL A 330 -2.27 1.83 -16.14
C VAL A 330 -1.70 2.09 -14.74
N HIS A 331 -1.43 1.02 -13.99
CA HIS A 331 -0.79 1.10 -12.69
C HIS A 331 0.74 1.20 -12.82
N SER A 332 1.38 0.35 -13.63
CA SER A 332 2.85 0.39 -13.83
C SER A 332 3.23 -0.06 -15.22
N VAL A 333 4.33 0.49 -15.75
CA VAL A 333 5.04 -0.07 -16.92
C VAL A 333 6.03 -1.10 -16.42
N LEU A 334 5.92 -2.34 -16.89
CA LEU A 334 6.83 -3.44 -16.57
C LEU A 334 8.00 -3.53 -17.55
N SER A 335 7.73 -3.32 -18.83
CA SER A 335 8.75 -3.28 -19.88
C SER A 335 8.22 -2.56 -21.11
N VAL A 336 9.13 -2.02 -21.90
CA VAL A 336 8.86 -1.36 -23.17
C VAL A 336 9.65 -2.06 -24.26
N ILE A 337 8.99 -2.34 -25.38
CA ILE A 337 9.55 -3.03 -26.53
C ILE A 337 9.31 -2.16 -27.74
N LEU A 338 10.38 -1.82 -28.44
CA LEU A 338 10.33 -1.28 -29.79
C LEU A 338 10.18 -2.43 -30.77
N SER A 339 9.26 -2.28 -31.72
CA SER A 339 9.03 -3.26 -32.76
C SER A 339 9.10 -2.57 -34.11
N ASP A 340 9.90 -3.13 -35.01
CA ASP A 340 9.81 -2.85 -36.43
C ASP A 340 9.06 -4.00 -37.12
N PRO A 341 7.79 -3.78 -37.53
CA PRO A 341 7.02 -4.80 -38.24
C PRO A 341 7.66 -5.26 -39.54
N ALA A 342 8.53 -4.45 -40.16
CA ALA A 342 9.21 -4.81 -41.41
C ALA A 342 10.47 -5.67 -41.19
N ALA A 343 11.11 -5.56 -40.02
CA ALA A 343 12.35 -6.25 -39.70
C ALA A 343 12.18 -7.45 -38.76
N GLU A 344 10.95 -7.76 -38.33
CA GLU A 344 10.60 -8.80 -37.34
C GLU A 344 11.47 -8.76 -36.06
N ARG A 345 11.93 -7.56 -35.70
CA ARG A 345 12.86 -7.35 -34.59
C ARG A 345 12.14 -6.65 -33.45
N SER A 346 12.27 -7.23 -32.26
CA SER A 346 11.83 -6.64 -31.00
C SER A 346 13.04 -6.22 -30.18
N ILE A 347 13.12 -4.95 -29.82
CA ILE A 347 14.23 -4.38 -29.06
C ILE A 347 13.69 -3.92 -27.70
N PRO A 348 14.08 -4.58 -26.60
CA PRO A 348 13.71 -4.10 -25.27
C PRO A 348 14.41 -2.78 -24.98
N VAL A 349 13.67 -1.83 -24.44
CA VAL A 349 14.20 -0.54 -24.00
C VAL A 349 14.31 -0.54 -22.48
N PRO A 350 15.48 -0.25 -21.90
CA PRO A 350 15.63 -0.14 -20.45
C PRO A 350 14.90 1.09 -19.89
N SER A 351 14.54 1.03 -18.61
CA SER A 351 13.96 2.17 -17.90
C SER A 351 15.03 3.23 -17.63
N TYR A 352 14.68 4.51 -17.70
CA TYR A 352 15.59 5.59 -17.30
C TYR A 352 16.03 5.49 -15.82
N ALA A 353 15.19 4.89 -14.95
CA ALA A 353 15.55 4.64 -13.56
C ALA A 353 16.75 3.67 -13.39
N GLU A 354 17.10 2.92 -14.45
CA GLU A 354 18.21 1.97 -14.45
C GLU A 354 19.50 2.54 -15.08
N VAL A 355 19.52 3.83 -15.43
CA VAL A 355 20.66 4.47 -16.12
C VAL A 355 22.00 4.27 -15.39
N GLU A 356 22.03 4.35 -14.07
CA GLU A 356 23.27 4.17 -13.29
C GLU A 356 23.80 2.73 -13.31
N HIS A 357 22.91 1.75 -13.52
CA HIS A 357 23.24 0.32 -13.55
C HIS A 357 23.45 -0.22 -14.96
N ALA A 358 23.04 0.54 -15.98
CA ALA A 358 23.32 0.22 -17.35
C ALA A 358 24.76 0.61 -17.69
N ASP A 359 25.55 -0.32 -18.24
CA ASP A 359 26.79 -0.02 -18.95
C ASP A 359 26.43 0.79 -20.22
N ALA A 360 26.02 2.04 -20.02
CA ALA A 360 25.40 2.85 -21.05
C ALA A 360 26.46 3.36 -22.02
N ALA A 361 26.65 2.64 -23.12
CA ALA A 361 27.33 3.17 -24.29
C ALA A 361 26.66 4.50 -24.69
N ARG A 362 27.47 5.47 -25.15
CA ARG A 362 26.96 6.75 -25.67
C ARG A 362 25.92 6.46 -26.77
N GLY A 363 24.68 6.92 -26.56
CA GLY A 363 23.56 6.74 -27.50
C GLY A 363 22.56 5.65 -27.13
N THR A 364 22.67 5.02 -25.95
CA THR A 364 21.64 4.11 -25.43
C THR A 364 20.33 4.87 -25.20
N LEU A 365 19.23 4.30 -25.70
CA LEU A 365 17.88 4.84 -25.54
C LEU A 365 17.23 4.24 -24.28
N PHE A 366 16.57 5.09 -23.50
CA PHE A 366 15.81 4.72 -22.31
C PHE A 366 14.37 5.20 -22.45
N TRP A 367 13.43 4.51 -21.82
CA TRP A 367 12.08 5.02 -21.67
C TRP A 367 11.89 5.67 -20.32
N SER A 368 11.07 6.71 -20.28
CA SER A 368 10.61 7.38 -19.06
C SER A 368 9.09 7.45 -19.09
N ALA A 369 8.45 7.22 -17.95
CA ALA A 369 7.01 7.29 -17.82
C ALA A 369 6.62 8.46 -16.93
N ARG A 370 5.53 9.14 -17.30
CA ARG A 370 4.99 10.26 -16.54
C ARG A 370 3.51 10.03 -16.29
N ARG A 371 3.07 10.26 -15.05
CA ARG A 371 1.68 10.10 -14.65
C ARG A 371 1.03 11.46 -14.46
N GLU A 372 -0.15 11.63 -15.04
CA GLU A 372 -0.99 12.81 -14.81
C GLU A 372 -2.41 12.42 -14.40
N HIS A 373 -3.10 13.33 -13.72
CA HIS A 373 -4.52 13.17 -13.49
C HIS A 373 -5.27 13.17 -14.83
N SER A 374 -6.24 12.28 -14.99
CA SER A 374 -7.00 12.24 -16.24
C SER A 374 -7.80 13.54 -16.38
N LEU A 375 -7.64 14.22 -17.52
CA LEU A 375 -8.42 15.41 -17.87
C LEU A 375 -9.73 15.06 -18.58
N ARG A 376 -9.98 13.77 -18.80
CA ARG A 376 -11.16 13.28 -19.52
C ARG A 376 -12.39 13.37 -18.65
N ASP A 377 -13.48 13.87 -19.22
CA ASP A 377 -14.76 13.95 -18.54
C ASP A 377 -15.22 12.54 -18.09
N ARG A 378 -15.61 12.43 -16.82
CA ARG A 378 -16.15 11.20 -16.19
C ARG A 378 -15.17 10.03 -16.05
N VAL A 379 -13.88 10.19 -16.38
CA VAL A 379 -12.86 9.17 -16.12
C VAL A 379 -12.07 9.53 -14.87
N SER A 380 -12.23 8.75 -13.81
CA SER A 380 -11.47 8.95 -12.56
C SER A 380 -10.10 8.31 -12.63
N GLY A 381 -9.10 8.91 -11.99
CA GLY A 381 -7.76 8.33 -11.83
C GLY A 381 -6.74 9.06 -12.70
N THR A 382 -5.80 8.31 -13.25
CA THR A 382 -4.65 8.85 -13.97
C THR A 382 -4.52 8.32 -15.39
N ASP A 383 -3.78 9.07 -16.20
CA ASP A 383 -3.26 8.66 -17.49
C ASP A 383 -1.73 8.57 -17.39
N MET A 384 -1.14 7.68 -18.18
CA MET A 384 0.29 7.45 -18.21
C MET A 384 0.84 7.77 -19.59
N PHE A 385 1.90 8.55 -19.63
CA PHE A 385 2.57 8.98 -20.84
C PHE A 385 3.98 8.40 -20.87
N LEU A 386 4.40 7.99 -22.07
CA LEU A 386 5.72 7.43 -22.33
C LEU A 386 6.53 8.43 -23.15
N SER A 387 7.78 8.64 -22.74
CA SER A 387 8.78 9.40 -23.50
C SER A 387 10.06 8.59 -23.61
N PHE A 388 10.92 9.00 -24.55
CA PHE A 388 12.19 8.35 -24.83
C PHE A 388 13.33 9.36 -24.68
N VAL A 389 14.37 8.97 -23.97
CA VAL A 389 15.48 9.84 -23.59
C VAL A 389 16.82 9.11 -23.74
N ASP A 390 17.92 9.85 -23.87
CA ASP A 390 19.26 9.30 -23.69
C ASP A 390 19.73 9.34 -22.23
N ALA A 391 20.96 8.87 -21.99
CA ALA A 391 21.59 8.87 -20.66
C ALA A 391 21.78 10.28 -20.04
N ARG A 392 21.60 11.37 -20.80
CA ARG A 392 21.62 12.75 -20.29
C ARG A 392 20.21 13.29 -20.02
N ASN A 393 19.19 12.43 -20.10
CA ASN A 393 17.79 12.79 -20.03
C ASN A 393 17.35 13.75 -21.17
N GLU A 394 18.09 13.78 -22.28
CA GLU A 394 17.66 14.55 -23.46
C GLU A 394 16.69 13.70 -24.27
N ILE A 395 15.57 14.30 -24.70
CA ILE A 395 14.57 13.60 -25.51
C ILE A 395 15.22 13.09 -26.80
N ARG A 396 15.05 11.78 -27.04
CA ARG A 396 15.50 11.08 -28.25
C ARG A 396 14.37 10.28 -28.84
N ARG A 397 14.36 10.18 -30.16
CA ARG A 397 13.36 9.38 -30.88
C ARG A 397 13.89 7.96 -31.09
N PRO A 398 13.09 6.92 -30.85
CA PRO A 398 13.40 5.59 -31.35
C PRO A 398 13.37 5.60 -32.88
N VAL A 399 14.16 4.71 -33.49
CA VAL A 399 14.18 4.55 -34.96
C VAL A 399 12.99 3.69 -35.41
N GLU A 400 12.58 2.76 -34.55
CA GLU A 400 11.48 1.85 -34.77
C GLU A 400 10.13 2.58 -34.66
N PRO A 401 9.17 2.30 -35.58
CA PRO A 401 7.94 3.07 -35.68
C PRO A 401 6.89 2.71 -34.62
N VAL A 402 6.94 1.50 -34.04
CA VAL A 402 5.89 0.98 -33.15
C VAL A 402 6.46 0.59 -31.80
N VAL A 403 5.75 0.97 -30.75
CA VAL A 403 6.09 0.66 -29.36
C VAL A 403 4.96 -0.13 -28.71
N TYR A 404 5.34 -1.17 -27.98
CA TYR A 404 4.45 -1.89 -27.07
C TYR A 404 4.99 -1.79 -25.65
N ALA A 405 4.09 -1.63 -24.69
CA ALA A 405 4.42 -1.70 -23.28
C ALA A 405 3.70 -2.87 -22.62
N ASN A 406 4.41 -3.65 -21.81
CA ASN A 406 3.79 -4.59 -20.89
C ASN A 406 3.46 -3.86 -19.61
N LEU A 407 2.19 -3.91 -19.21
CA LEU A 407 1.64 -3.08 -18.14
C LEU A 407 1.07 -3.94 -17.02
N LEU A 408 1.06 -3.38 -15.81
CA LEU A 408 0.08 -3.73 -14.80
C LEU A 408 -1.08 -2.74 -14.88
N CYS A 409 -2.30 -3.26 -14.86
CA CYS A 409 -3.51 -2.46 -14.95
C CYS A 409 -4.46 -2.74 -13.79
N THR A 410 -5.25 -1.74 -13.45
CA THR A 410 -6.39 -1.80 -12.53
C THR A 410 -7.68 -1.52 -13.29
N ASN A 411 -8.82 -1.94 -12.74
CA ASN A 411 -10.15 -1.65 -13.27
C ASN A 411 -10.73 -0.33 -12.73
N ARG A 412 -9.88 0.60 -12.26
CA ARG A 412 -10.31 1.85 -11.63
C ARG A 412 -11.31 1.55 -10.51
N ARG A 413 -12.35 2.38 -10.39
CA ARG A 413 -13.43 2.23 -9.40
C ARG A 413 -14.44 1.11 -9.72
N LEU A 414 -14.31 0.42 -10.86
CA LEU A 414 -15.21 -0.68 -11.22
C LEU A 414 -15.00 -1.88 -10.28
N ALA A 415 -13.77 -2.10 -9.82
CA ALA A 415 -13.45 -3.20 -8.91
C ALA A 415 -14.14 -3.08 -7.55
N GLU A 416 -14.46 -1.86 -7.11
CA GLU A 416 -15.23 -1.57 -5.89
C GLU A 416 -16.65 -2.16 -5.96
N GLN A 417 -17.19 -2.35 -7.17
CA GLN A 417 -18.57 -2.79 -7.41
C GLN A 417 -18.72 -4.31 -7.46
N VAL A 418 -17.67 -5.08 -7.15
CA VAL A 418 -17.77 -6.53 -7.06
C VAL A 418 -18.47 -6.88 -5.74
N PRO A 419 -19.61 -7.58 -5.77
CA PRO A 419 -20.41 -7.80 -4.56
C PRO A 419 -19.74 -8.79 -3.60
N VAL A 420 -20.08 -8.66 -2.32
CA VAL A 420 -19.76 -9.67 -1.31
C VAL A 420 -20.33 -11.03 -1.74
N GLY A 421 -19.54 -12.08 -1.62
CA GLY A 421 -19.95 -13.42 -2.03
C GLY A 421 -19.84 -13.69 -3.53
N ALA A 422 -19.37 -12.72 -4.34
CA ALA A 422 -19.14 -12.94 -5.77
C ALA A 422 -18.25 -14.15 -6.02
N ARG A 423 -18.69 -15.02 -6.95
CA ARG A 423 -17.86 -16.12 -7.44
C ARG A 423 -16.76 -15.57 -8.32
N MET A 424 -15.52 -15.99 -8.06
CA MET A 424 -14.39 -15.71 -8.93
C MET A 424 -13.94 -16.99 -9.64
N VAL A 425 -13.30 -16.83 -10.79
CA VAL A 425 -12.81 -17.95 -11.62
C VAL A 425 -11.35 -17.68 -12.01
N PHE A 426 -10.51 -18.71 -11.97
CA PHE A 426 -9.13 -18.60 -12.43
C PHE A 426 -9.08 -18.39 -13.96
N GLU A 427 -8.27 -17.44 -14.43
CA GLU A 427 -8.22 -17.11 -15.86
C GLU A 427 -7.44 -18.12 -16.71
N ARG A 428 -6.39 -18.74 -16.15
CA ARG A 428 -5.43 -19.56 -16.92
C ARG A 428 -5.30 -21.00 -16.42
N VAL A 429 -5.94 -21.35 -15.31
CA VAL A 429 -5.81 -22.67 -14.69
C VAL A 429 -7.21 -23.21 -14.41
N ALA A 430 -7.54 -24.37 -14.95
CA ALA A 430 -8.70 -25.13 -14.52
C ALA A 430 -8.38 -25.77 -13.17
N GLN A 431 -8.51 -25.00 -12.08
CA GLN A 431 -8.43 -25.54 -10.73
C GLN A 431 -9.84 -25.92 -10.26
N ASN A 432 -9.98 -27.11 -9.69
CA ASN A 432 -11.20 -27.60 -9.02
C ASN A 432 -11.37 -26.91 -7.65
N VAL A 433 -11.39 -25.59 -7.67
CA VAL A 433 -11.40 -24.73 -6.50
C VAL A 433 -12.53 -23.73 -6.68
N SER A 434 -13.46 -23.71 -5.74
CA SER A 434 -14.43 -22.62 -5.67
C SER A 434 -13.75 -21.41 -5.03
N VAL A 435 -13.84 -20.26 -5.70
CA VAL A 435 -13.31 -18.99 -5.19
C VAL A 435 -14.48 -18.05 -4.92
N GLN A 436 -14.56 -17.53 -3.70
CA GLN A 436 -15.61 -16.61 -3.29
C GLN A 436 -15.03 -15.36 -2.63
N CYS A 437 -15.55 -14.19 -3.01
CA CYS A 437 -15.23 -12.92 -2.37
C CYS A 437 -15.82 -12.85 -0.95
N LEU A 438 -15.01 -12.64 0.08
CA LEU A 438 -15.50 -12.56 1.47
C LEU A 438 -15.98 -11.16 1.85
N TYR A 439 -15.43 -10.12 1.24
CA TYR A 439 -15.72 -8.72 1.55
C TYR A 439 -15.82 -7.90 0.28
N GLU A 440 -16.54 -6.79 0.34
CA GLU A 440 -16.52 -5.79 -0.70
C GLU A 440 -15.08 -5.30 -0.92
N PRO A 441 -14.59 -5.23 -2.17
CA PRO A 441 -13.26 -4.71 -2.42
C PRO A 441 -13.10 -3.27 -1.96
N THR A 442 -11.91 -2.94 -1.47
CA THR A 442 -11.61 -1.59 -0.98
C THR A 442 -11.72 -0.57 -2.11
N ALA A 443 -12.07 0.67 -1.75
CA ALA A 443 -12.04 1.77 -2.70
C ALA A 443 -10.63 1.96 -3.27
N GLN A 444 -10.52 2.17 -4.58
CA GLN A 444 -9.25 2.55 -5.19
C GLN A 444 -8.87 3.95 -4.73
N ARG A 445 -7.61 4.15 -4.32
CA ARG A 445 -7.11 5.49 -3.94
C ARG A 445 -6.26 6.06 -5.06
N ASN A 446 -6.59 7.29 -5.45
CA ASN A 446 -5.81 8.04 -6.43
C ASN A 446 -4.44 8.42 -5.86
N PRO A 447 -3.42 8.54 -6.71
CA PRO A 447 -2.12 9.05 -6.26
C PRO A 447 -2.23 10.52 -5.82
N PRO A 448 -1.33 10.96 -4.93
CA PRO A 448 -1.27 12.35 -4.50
C PRO A 448 -0.90 13.25 -5.69
N SER A 449 -1.73 14.27 -5.96
CA SER A 449 -1.52 15.21 -7.08
C SER A 449 -1.24 16.65 -6.65
N GLY A 450 -1.40 16.99 -5.37
CA GLY A 450 -1.18 18.33 -4.84
C GLY A 450 0.29 18.58 -4.45
N GLY A 451 0.81 19.76 -4.76
CA GLY A 451 2.19 20.17 -4.44
C GLY A 451 2.58 19.95 -2.97
N ASP A 452 1.77 20.46 -2.04
CA ASP A 452 2.03 20.32 -0.62
C ASP A 452 2.05 18.85 -0.15
N ALA A 453 1.20 18.00 -0.73
CA ALA A 453 1.15 16.58 -0.39
C ALA A 453 2.42 15.85 -0.87
N LEU A 454 2.85 16.12 -2.10
CA LEU A 454 4.07 15.56 -2.67
C LEU A 454 5.32 16.00 -1.89
N TRP A 455 5.42 17.27 -1.51
CA TRP A 455 6.55 17.75 -0.71
C TRP A 455 6.57 17.17 0.71
N ARG A 456 5.41 16.95 1.32
CA ARG A 456 5.35 16.21 2.59
C ARG A 456 5.82 14.77 2.43
N LEU A 457 5.51 14.11 1.31
CA LEU A 457 6.05 12.78 1.02
C LEU A 457 7.57 12.81 0.80
N VAL A 458 8.10 13.81 0.09
CA VAL A 458 9.56 13.99 -0.04
C VAL A 458 10.22 14.15 1.34
N SER A 459 9.58 14.87 2.26
CA SER A 459 10.11 15.01 3.63
C SER A 459 10.24 13.68 4.39
N LEU A 460 9.49 12.63 4.00
CA LEU A 460 9.63 11.28 4.56
C LEU A 460 10.97 10.61 4.21
N LEU A 461 11.63 11.04 3.13
CA LEU A 461 12.94 10.52 2.73
C LEU A 461 14.06 11.02 3.65
N THR A 462 13.87 12.18 4.29
CA THR A 462 14.84 12.78 5.23
C THR A 462 14.63 12.36 6.68
N LEU A 463 13.76 11.37 6.91
CA LEU A 463 13.19 11.10 8.21
C LEU A 463 14.14 10.25 9.07
N ASN A 464 14.79 10.89 10.03
CA ASN A 464 15.66 10.23 11.02
C ASN A 464 14.86 9.85 12.27
N GLN A 465 15.16 8.68 12.85
CA GLN A 465 14.45 8.16 14.03
C GLN A 465 14.52 9.06 15.26
N GLN A 466 15.66 9.72 15.49
CA GLN A 466 15.79 10.72 16.57
C GLN A 466 14.81 11.89 16.42
N SER A 467 14.54 12.30 15.17
CA SER A 467 13.58 13.38 14.86
C SER A 467 12.13 13.01 15.20
N LEU A 468 11.79 11.71 15.22
CA LEU A 468 10.46 11.24 15.56
C LEU A 468 10.18 11.25 17.06
N VAL A 469 11.22 11.16 17.90
CA VAL A 469 11.03 10.76 19.29
C VAL A 469 11.65 11.66 20.35
N GLU A 470 12.58 12.55 20.00
CA GLU A 470 13.25 13.42 20.98
C GLU A 470 12.43 14.66 21.41
N SER A 471 11.31 14.98 20.76
CA SER A 471 10.54 16.20 21.07
C SER A 471 9.24 15.93 21.85
N SER A 472 8.84 16.91 22.68
CA SER A 472 7.49 16.98 23.29
C SER A 472 6.34 17.00 22.26
N THR A 473 6.68 17.11 20.98
CA THR A 473 5.78 17.10 19.82
C THR A 473 5.91 15.85 18.94
N GLY A 474 6.65 14.81 19.38
CA GLY A 474 6.91 13.59 18.60
C GLY A 474 5.63 12.89 18.14
N HIS A 475 4.62 12.78 19.01
CA HIS A 475 3.32 12.23 18.63
C HIS A 475 2.64 13.03 17.51
N LYS A 476 2.72 14.38 17.51
CA LYS A 476 2.14 15.22 16.45
C LYS A 476 2.84 14.99 15.11
N ARG A 477 4.17 14.82 15.12
CA ARG A 477 4.94 14.48 13.91
C ARG A 477 4.52 13.12 13.38
N LEU A 478 4.38 12.12 14.25
CA LEU A 478 3.91 10.79 13.83
C LEU A 478 2.47 10.85 13.30
N GLN A 479 1.58 11.61 13.91
CA GLN A 479 0.23 11.86 13.37
C GLN A 479 0.28 12.48 11.97
N GLN A 480 1.15 13.47 11.74
CA GLN A 480 1.33 14.09 10.42
C GLN A 480 1.84 13.10 9.37
N ILE A 481 2.73 12.18 9.75
CA ILE A 481 3.21 11.12 8.86
C ILE A 481 2.09 10.16 8.52
N LEU A 482 1.34 9.68 9.53
CA LEU A 482 0.20 8.78 9.34
C LEU A 482 -0.87 9.41 8.43
N GLN A 483 -1.08 10.72 8.54
CA GLN A 483 -2.00 11.48 7.72
C GLN A 483 -1.69 11.40 6.21
N LEU A 484 -0.42 11.19 5.83
CA LEU A 484 -0.02 11.07 4.42
C LEU A 484 -0.49 9.77 3.76
N PHE A 485 -0.83 8.76 4.56
CA PHE A 485 -1.26 7.44 4.08
C PHE A 485 -2.78 7.23 4.21
N ALA A 486 -3.45 8.04 5.03
CA ALA A 486 -4.89 7.99 5.24
C ALA A 486 -5.67 8.59 4.05
N SER A 487 -6.90 8.13 3.84
CA SER A 487 -7.81 8.70 2.83
C SER A 487 -8.49 10.00 3.28
N GLY A 488 -8.39 10.33 4.57
CA GLY A 488 -9.06 11.49 5.17
C GLY A 488 -10.46 11.20 5.73
N SER A 489 -10.90 9.93 5.72
CA SER A 489 -12.16 9.53 6.34
C SER A 489 -12.19 9.84 7.84
N THR A 490 -13.36 10.17 8.39
CA THR A 490 -13.51 10.49 9.83
C THR A 490 -12.94 9.40 10.73
N ARG A 491 -13.19 8.12 10.38
CA ARG A 491 -12.66 6.97 11.11
C ARG A 491 -11.13 6.96 11.15
N GLU A 492 -10.46 7.14 10.01
CA GLU A 492 -8.99 7.19 9.98
C GLU A 492 -8.44 8.41 10.72
N GLN A 493 -9.12 9.55 10.64
CA GLN A 493 -8.75 10.74 11.40
C GLN A 493 -8.81 10.50 12.91
N ASP A 494 -9.85 9.82 13.38
CA ASP A 494 -10.00 9.51 14.80
C ASP A 494 -8.95 8.49 15.26
N LEU A 495 -8.65 7.46 14.45
CA LEU A 495 -7.53 6.54 14.71
C LEU A 495 -6.19 7.27 14.86
N ILE A 496 -5.91 8.23 13.97
CA ILE A 496 -4.69 9.03 14.02
C ILE A 496 -4.66 9.91 15.28
N ARG A 497 -5.77 10.60 15.60
CA ARG A 497 -5.90 11.41 16.82
C ARG A 497 -5.81 10.58 18.10
N GLY A 498 -6.13 9.29 18.02
CA GLY A 498 -5.99 8.33 19.10
C GLY A 498 -4.54 8.10 19.54
N LEU A 499 -3.55 8.44 18.72
CA LEU A 499 -2.14 8.47 19.13
C LEU A 499 -1.89 9.66 20.08
N LYS A 500 -1.75 9.41 21.38
CA LYS A 500 -1.58 10.47 22.41
C LYS A 500 -0.13 10.75 22.74
N GLY A 501 0.71 9.71 22.73
CA GLY A 501 2.08 9.81 23.22
C GLY A 501 3.04 8.93 22.44
N VAL A 502 4.24 9.43 22.24
CA VAL A 502 5.39 8.67 21.72
C VAL A 502 6.60 9.10 22.53
N SER A 503 7.32 8.13 23.09
CA SER A 503 8.61 8.35 23.75
C SER A 503 9.57 7.25 23.33
N ALA A 504 10.87 7.52 23.43
CA ALA A 504 11.88 6.51 23.22
C ALA A 504 13.07 6.77 24.10
N ARG A 505 13.72 5.69 24.45
CA ARG A 505 14.92 5.69 25.26
C ARG A 505 15.96 4.78 24.61
N PRO A 506 17.25 5.15 24.65
CA PRO A 506 18.31 4.24 24.25
C PRO A 506 18.37 3.08 25.24
N VAL A 507 18.51 1.86 24.71
CA VAL A 507 18.61 0.63 25.50
C VAL A 507 19.70 -0.25 24.91
N THR A 508 20.47 -0.90 25.77
CA THR A 508 21.41 -1.95 25.37
C THR A 508 20.77 -3.30 25.66
N ALA A 509 20.63 -4.14 24.64
CA ALA A 509 20.11 -5.50 24.79
C ALA A 509 21.12 -6.52 24.27
N HIS A 510 21.06 -7.71 24.84
CA HIS A 510 21.85 -8.83 24.39
C HIS A 510 21.20 -9.47 23.16
N VAL A 511 21.94 -9.55 22.07
CA VAL A 511 21.55 -10.10 20.78
C VAL A 511 22.37 -11.36 20.50
N GLY A 512 21.69 -12.49 20.32
CA GLY A 512 22.31 -13.79 20.12
C GLY A 512 22.30 -14.67 21.38
N LYS A 513 22.80 -15.90 21.24
CA LYS A 513 22.78 -16.95 22.28
C LYS A 513 24.08 -17.02 23.10
N GLU A 514 25.14 -16.33 22.69
CA GLU A 514 26.47 -16.38 23.32
C GLU A 514 26.61 -15.30 24.41
N ALA A 515 26.83 -15.67 25.67
CA ALA A 515 26.76 -14.73 26.82
C ALA A 515 27.78 -13.58 26.88
N TRP A 516 28.79 -13.55 26.01
CA TRP A 516 29.98 -12.68 26.09
C TRP A 516 30.18 -11.82 24.84
N ARG A 517 29.35 -12.02 23.80
CA ARG A 517 29.30 -11.22 22.57
C ARG A 517 27.85 -10.88 22.29
N GLY A 518 27.60 -9.71 21.69
CA GLY A 518 26.27 -9.39 21.17
C GLY A 518 25.48 -8.35 21.95
N PHE A 519 26.08 -7.54 22.81
CA PHE A 519 25.38 -6.34 23.28
C PHE A 519 25.24 -5.34 22.12
N CYS A 520 24.02 -5.17 21.65
CA CYS A 520 23.67 -4.19 20.62
C CYS A 520 23.03 -2.97 21.30
N HIS A 521 23.28 -1.79 20.73
CA HIS A 521 22.63 -0.56 21.17
C HIS A 521 21.40 -0.37 20.28
N GLY A 522 20.25 -0.15 20.90
CA GLY A 522 18.98 0.02 20.22
C GLY A 522 18.12 1.08 20.89
N MET A 523 16.92 1.24 20.36
CA MET A 523 15.92 2.15 20.88
C MET A 523 14.70 1.35 21.34
N GLU A 524 14.21 1.64 22.54
CA GLU A 524 12.88 1.20 22.94
C GLU A 524 11.92 2.36 22.74
N VAL A 525 10.96 2.19 21.84
CA VAL A 525 9.87 3.13 21.56
C VAL A 525 8.65 2.72 22.35
N THR A 526 8.05 3.66 23.06
CA THR A 526 6.79 3.49 23.76
C THR A 526 5.73 4.37 23.11
N VAL A 527 4.60 3.77 22.76
CA VAL A 527 3.46 4.45 22.17
C VAL A 527 2.25 4.34 23.08
N GLU A 528 1.57 5.47 23.30
CA GLU A 528 0.33 5.54 24.06
C GLU A 528 -0.85 5.83 23.12
N PHE A 529 -1.84 4.96 23.19
CA PHE A 529 -3.09 5.11 22.46
C PHE A 529 -4.26 5.35 23.41
N ASP A 530 -5.16 6.23 22.97
CA ASP A 530 -6.49 6.38 23.51
C ASP A 530 -7.41 5.34 22.87
N ALA A 531 -7.72 4.28 23.62
CA ALA A 531 -8.48 3.14 23.12
C ALA A 531 -9.89 3.53 22.63
N ASP A 532 -10.49 4.58 23.18
CA ASP A 532 -11.83 5.03 22.81
C ASP A 532 -11.86 5.65 21.40
N ALA A 533 -10.71 6.12 20.90
CA ALA A 533 -10.57 6.62 19.53
C ALA A 533 -10.53 5.51 18.47
N PHE A 534 -10.40 4.24 18.87
CA PHE A 534 -10.25 3.09 17.96
C PHE A 534 -11.56 2.32 17.74
N VAL A 535 -12.66 3.04 17.51
CA VAL A 535 -13.95 2.40 17.19
C VAL A 535 -13.86 1.61 15.88
N GLY A 536 -14.02 0.29 15.98
CA GLY A 536 -13.87 -0.64 14.86
C GLY A 536 -12.43 -0.78 14.35
N GLY A 537 -11.44 -0.20 15.02
CA GLY A 537 -10.01 -0.42 14.76
C GLY A 537 -9.35 -1.16 15.92
N SER A 538 -8.02 -1.30 15.86
CA SER A 538 -7.25 -1.85 16.97
C SER A 538 -5.94 -1.06 17.18
N PRO A 539 -5.69 -0.53 18.39
CA PRO A 539 -4.42 0.07 18.75
C PRO A 539 -3.24 -0.90 18.59
N LEU A 540 -3.46 -2.19 18.87
CA LEU A 540 -2.42 -3.22 18.74
C LEU A 540 -2.09 -3.53 17.28
N LEU A 541 -3.06 -3.44 16.37
CA LEU A 541 -2.82 -3.61 14.93
C LEU A 541 -1.96 -2.45 14.40
N LEU A 542 -2.31 -1.20 14.74
CA LEU A 542 -1.47 -0.05 14.40
C LEU A 542 -0.10 -0.13 15.07
N GLY A 543 -0.04 -0.57 16.33
CA GLY A 543 1.20 -0.84 17.04
C GLY A 543 2.10 -1.86 16.31
N ALA A 544 1.53 -2.96 15.84
CA ALA A 544 2.24 -3.98 15.07
C ALA A 544 2.81 -3.43 13.75
N VAL A 545 2.09 -2.53 13.08
CA VAL A 545 2.57 -1.81 11.89
C VAL A 545 3.69 -0.84 12.24
N LEU A 546 3.51 -0.05 13.30
CA LEU A 546 4.51 0.91 13.77
C LEU A 546 5.81 0.23 14.23
N ALA A 547 5.73 -0.93 14.87
CA ALA A 547 6.92 -1.68 15.31
C ALA A 547 7.85 -1.98 14.12
N ARG A 548 7.25 -2.40 13.00
CA ARG A 548 7.97 -2.74 11.77
C ARG A 548 8.36 -1.50 10.99
N PHE A 549 7.50 -0.49 10.96
CA PHE A 549 7.82 0.82 10.41
C PHE A 549 9.09 1.36 11.06
N PHE A 550 9.16 1.41 12.40
CA PHE A 550 10.37 1.84 13.09
C PHE A 550 11.55 0.93 12.76
N ALA A 551 11.40 -0.40 12.74
CA ALA A 551 12.51 -1.29 12.42
C ALA A 551 13.12 -1.00 11.05
N MET A 552 12.30 -0.68 10.04
CA MET A 552 12.76 -0.36 8.69
C MET A 552 13.48 0.99 8.58
N TYR A 553 13.40 1.87 9.59
CA TYR A 553 14.17 3.11 9.69
C TYR A 553 15.39 2.97 10.61
N THR A 554 15.61 1.82 11.22
CA THR A 554 16.77 1.56 12.09
C THR A 554 17.91 1.01 11.25
N SER A 555 19.14 1.35 11.60
CA SER A 555 20.35 0.80 10.96
C SER A 555 20.52 -0.69 11.24
N VAL A 556 21.10 -1.45 10.32
CA VAL A 556 21.29 -2.92 10.46
C VAL A 556 22.07 -3.30 11.73
N ASN A 557 22.97 -2.42 12.19
CA ASN A 557 23.79 -2.64 13.39
C ASN A 557 23.09 -2.23 14.70
N SER A 558 21.79 -1.93 14.65
CA SER A 558 20.97 -1.52 15.78
C SER A 558 19.64 -2.30 15.79
N PHE A 559 18.87 -2.17 16.87
CA PHE A 559 17.54 -2.76 17.00
C PHE A 559 16.53 -1.73 17.50
N VAL A 560 15.25 -2.01 17.26
CA VAL A 560 14.15 -1.27 17.88
C VAL A 560 13.18 -2.22 18.55
N GLY A 561 12.77 -1.87 19.77
CA GLY A 561 11.65 -2.51 20.47
C GLY A 561 10.47 -1.55 20.51
N LEU A 562 9.25 -2.05 20.31
CA LEU A 562 8.03 -1.27 20.52
C LEU A 562 7.25 -1.83 21.71
N ALA A 563 6.85 -0.94 22.61
CA ALA A 563 5.85 -1.20 23.64
C ALA A 563 4.64 -0.28 23.41
N VAL A 564 3.43 -0.86 23.45
CA VAL A 564 2.18 -0.09 23.46
C VAL A 564 1.64 -0.08 24.89
N ARG A 565 1.32 1.11 25.39
CA ARG A 565 0.74 1.33 26.72
C ARG A 565 -0.74 1.65 26.64
N ARG A 566 -1.46 1.27 27.69
CA ARG A 566 -2.83 1.69 27.97
C ARG A 566 -2.86 2.30 29.37
N GLY A 567 -2.74 3.61 29.46
CA GLY A 567 -2.47 4.29 30.73
C GLY A 567 -1.12 3.86 31.32
N ASP A 568 -1.14 3.34 32.55
CA ASP A 568 0.08 2.94 33.26
C ASP A 568 0.58 1.53 32.94
N GLU A 569 -0.22 0.71 32.26
CA GLU A 569 0.11 -0.69 31.96
C GLU A 569 0.69 -0.85 30.56
N ILE A 570 1.68 -1.73 30.41
CA ILE A 570 2.14 -2.21 29.10
C ILE A 570 1.08 -3.17 28.58
N TRP A 571 0.41 -2.78 27.50
CA TRP A 571 -0.59 -3.61 26.87
C TRP A 571 0.05 -4.75 26.08
N LYS A 572 0.98 -4.44 25.18
CA LYS A 572 1.78 -5.42 24.42
C LYS A 572 3.17 -4.87 24.16
N GLN A 573 4.17 -5.74 24.21
CA GLN A 573 5.54 -5.45 23.81
C GLN A 573 5.95 -6.44 22.72
N TRP A 574 6.43 -5.93 21.60
CA TRP A 574 6.96 -6.76 20.52
C TRP A 574 8.41 -7.12 20.82
N GLN A 575 8.83 -8.29 20.33
CA GLN A 575 10.23 -8.68 20.37
C GLN A 575 11.08 -7.64 19.62
N PRO A 576 12.28 -7.30 20.12
CA PRO A 576 13.20 -6.41 19.42
C PRO A 576 13.45 -6.85 17.98
N MET A 577 13.33 -5.92 17.05
CA MET A 577 13.54 -6.14 15.62
C MET A 577 14.84 -5.47 15.18
N THR A 578 15.66 -6.18 14.39
CA THR A 578 16.87 -5.62 13.78
C THR A 578 16.51 -4.56 12.74
N GLY A 579 17.37 -3.56 12.59
CA GLY A 579 17.21 -2.57 11.53
C GLY A 579 17.43 -3.13 10.13
N TYR A 580 16.91 -2.42 9.13
CA TYR A 580 17.02 -2.78 7.70
C TYR A 580 17.89 -1.82 6.90
N GLN A 581 18.18 -0.62 7.43
CA GLN A 581 18.99 0.36 6.70
C GLN A 581 20.47 -0.02 6.76
N GLN A 582 21.04 -0.38 5.62
CA GLN A 582 22.49 -0.51 5.52
C GLN A 582 23.12 0.83 5.89
N SER A 583 24.04 0.82 6.84
CA SER A 583 24.83 2.01 7.17
C SER A 583 25.61 2.40 5.92
N LEU A 584 25.29 3.57 5.36
CA LEU A 584 26.09 4.22 4.32
C LEU A 584 27.51 4.49 4.82
#